data_AF-A0A1B8QEU0-F1
#
_entry.id   AF-A0A1B8QEU0-F1
#
_cell.length_a   1.000
_cell.length_b   1.000
_cell.length_c   1.000
_cell.angle_alpha   90.00
_cell.angle_beta   90.00
_cell.angle_gamma   90.00
#
_symmetry.space_group_name_H-M   'P 1'
#
loop_
_entity.id
_entity.type
_entity.pdbx_description
1 polymer ?
#
loop_
_entity_poly.entity_id
_entity_poly.type
_entity_poly.pdbx_seq_one_letter_code
_entity_poly.pdbx_strand_id
1 'polypeptide(L)'
;MKKQNLIFIVGVVLFIFFLIALVKYFRVSDNQQINSVMIDNQQKDKNGTLTPINNGITPSSVAISSIDNTANTNSKTMSNEINFVPNTNWSDKTLNINGKQLTYRFGEGNPPEVALNPEQYLPRGDKDGIPYVTPKAEQQLKEFLSDKNLPELLNKCANFVNNQVIVQNPNVPREQLVSLMNNSDFDIENYLVIDKETGRKTINPNVDYKINDFLNTLNNPLERSPLVMQCFGLNRMDDFNKIQSEFQQLGREYTNTGAGIKGSEWKNQFENQQNSQ
;
A
#
# COMPACT_ATOMS: atom_id res chain seq x y z
N MET A 1 0.20 28.13 -49.53
CA MET A 1 0.14 28.01 -48.05
C MET A 1 1.37 28.67 -47.47
N LYS A 2 1.16 29.54 -46.49
CA LYS A 2 1.94 30.75 -46.23
C LYS A 2 3.01 30.48 -45.17
N LYS A 3 4.15 31.19 -45.25
CA LYS A 3 5.35 31.09 -44.38
C LYS A 3 5.09 30.91 -42.86
N GLN A 4 3.93 31.32 -42.35
CA GLN A 4 3.49 31.09 -40.97
C GLN A 4 3.37 29.60 -40.59
N ASN A 5 2.92 28.73 -41.49
CA ASN A 5 2.80 27.30 -41.17
C ASN A 5 4.18 26.63 -41.04
N LEU A 6 5.19 27.12 -41.78
CA LEU A 6 6.55 26.60 -41.68
C LEU A 6 7.19 27.00 -40.34
N ILE A 7 6.96 28.23 -39.87
CA ILE A 7 7.48 28.71 -38.58
C ILE A 7 6.85 27.92 -37.42
N PHE A 8 5.55 27.64 -37.48
CA PHE A 8 4.88 26.81 -36.48
C PHE A 8 5.43 25.37 -36.44
N ILE A 9 5.63 24.75 -37.61
CA ILE A 9 6.17 23.39 -37.69
C ILE A 9 7.60 23.33 -37.13
N VAL A 10 8.46 24.29 -37.49
CA VAL A 10 9.84 24.34 -36.96
C VAL A 10 9.86 24.56 -35.45
N GLY A 11 8.97 25.42 -34.92
CA GLY A 11 8.84 25.64 -33.48
C GLY A 11 8.41 24.39 -32.71
N VAL A 12 7.43 23.63 -33.23
CA VAL A 12 6.97 22.38 -32.62
C VAL A 12 8.07 21.31 -32.64
N VAL A 13 8.81 21.19 -33.75
CA VAL A 13 9.91 20.22 -33.87
C VAL A 13 11.03 20.53 -32.87
N LEU A 14 11.43 21.80 -32.73
CA LEU A 14 12.43 22.21 -31.75
C LEU A 14 11.98 21.97 -30.31
N PHE A 15 10.70 22.20 -30.00
CA PHE A 15 10.14 21.92 -28.68
C PHE A 15 10.16 20.43 -28.35
N ILE A 16 9.86 19.55 -29.32
CA ILE A 16 9.95 18.09 -29.15
C ILE A 16 11.40 17.66 -28.88
N PHE A 17 12.39 18.20 -29.60
CA PHE A 17 13.80 17.89 -29.33
C PHE A 17 14.25 18.37 -27.95
N PHE A 18 13.77 19.53 -27.50
CA PHE A 18 14.02 20.04 -26.15
C PHE A 18 13.43 19.12 -25.07
N LEU A 19 12.19 18.62 -25.25
CA LEU A 19 11.58 17.65 -24.33
C LEU A 19 12.35 16.33 -24.28
N ILE A 20 12.83 15.82 -25.42
CA ILE A 20 13.65 14.59 -25.47
C ILE A 20 14.99 14.81 -24.74
N ALA A 21 15.61 15.98 -24.90
CA ALA A 21 16.85 16.32 -24.20
C ALA A 21 16.64 16.43 -22.68
N LEU A 22 15.53 17.03 -22.23
CA LEU A 22 15.12 17.11 -20.83
C LEU A 22 14.91 15.73 -20.21
N VAL A 23 14.19 14.84 -20.90
CA VAL A 23 13.98 13.46 -20.45
C VAL A 23 15.31 12.71 -20.33
N LYS A 24 16.24 12.88 -21.30
CA LYS A 24 17.57 12.29 -21.21
C LYS A 24 18.41 12.87 -20.07
N TYR A 25 18.34 14.18 -19.84
CA TYR A 25 19.07 14.83 -18.75
C TYR A 25 18.59 14.33 -17.38
N PHE A 26 17.28 14.23 -17.16
CA PHE A 26 16.73 13.67 -15.93
C PHE A 26 16.98 12.16 -15.79
N ARG A 27 17.00 11.38 -16.89
CA ARG A 27 17.36 9.95 -16.82
C ARG A 27 18.82 9.67 -16.51
N VAL A 28 19.74 10.58 -16.84
CA VAL A 28 21.17 10.40 -16.58
C VAL A 28 21.52 10.70 -15.12
N SER A 29 20.72 11.52 -14.43
CA SER A 29 20.97 11.85 -13.02
C SER A 29 20.63 10.72 -12.03
N ASP A 30 19.80 9.74 -12.44
CA ASP A 30 19.41 8.59 -11.60
C ASP A 30 20.26 7.33 -11.85
N ASN A 31 21.30 7.40 -12.69
CA ASN A 31 22.06 6.22 -13.12
C ASN A 31 23.56 6.27 -12.80
N GLN A 32 23.93 6.94 -11.69
CA GLN A 32 25.27 6.81 -11.11
C GLN A 32 25.23 6.11 -9.75
N GLN A 33 25.04 4.79 -9.78
CA GLN A 33 25.91 3.79 -9.15
C GLN A 33 25.22 2.42 -9.18
N ILE A 34 25.31 1.72 -10.31
CA ILE A 34 25.21 0.27 -10.33
C ILE A 34 26.62 -0.24 -10.66
N ASN A 35 27.43 -0.41 -9.62
CA ASN A 35 28.59 -1.28 -9.74
C ASN A 35 28.07 -2.72 -9.84
N SER A 36 28.04 -3.23 -11.06
CA SER A 36 27.94 -4.65 -11.36
C SER A 36 29.11 -5.39 -10.70
N VAL A 37 28.83 -6.24 -9.72
CA VAL A 37 29.74 -7.32 -9.34
C VAL A 37 28.98 -8.63 -9.45
N MET A 38 29.36 -9.39 -10.48
CA MET A 38 29.16 -10.82 -10.60
C MET A 38 29.56 -11.50 -9.28
N ILE A 39 28.65 -12.23 -8.65
CA ILE A 39 29.01 -13.22 -7.63
C ILE A 39 29.33 -14.51 -8.38
N ASP A 40 30.61 -14.70 -8.70
CA ASP A 40 31.17 -16.01 -8.97
C ASP A 40 31.65 -16.56 -7.61
N ASN A 41 30.87 -17.48 -7.03
CA ASN A 41 31.17 -18.10 -5.75
C ASN A 41 32.19 -19.23 -5.95
N GLN A 42 33.48 -18.93 -5.84
CA GLN A 42 34.47 -19.89 -5.34
C GLN A 42 35.64 -19.18 -4.64
N GLN A 43 35.73 -19.29 -3.31
CA GLN A 43 37.05 -19.54 -2.72
C GLN A 43 36.98 -20.30 -1.40
N LYS A 44 37.74 -21.38 -1.37
CA LYS A 44 37.90 -22.35 -0.30
C LYS A 44 39.26 -22.09 0.40
N ASP A 45 39.19 -22.09 1.74
CA ASP A 45 40.19 -22.30 2.81
C ASP A 45 41.48 -21.44 2.93
N LYS A 46 41.79 -20.98 4.16
CA LYS A 46 42.76 -21.58 5.13
C LYS A 46 43.30 -20.57 6.16
N ASN A 47 42.76 -20.61 7.38
CA ASN A 47 43.47 -20.58 8.68
C ASN A 47 42.55 -20.03 9.77
N GLY A 48 42.23 -20.90 10.75
CA GLY A 48 41.41 -20.54 11.90
C GLY A 48 42.15 -19.66 12.91
N THR A 49 41.39 -18.83 13.62
CA THR A 49 41.42 -18.64 15.08
C THR A 49 40.25 -17.72 15.46
N LEU A 50 39.39 -18.19 16.37
CA LEU A 50 38.31 -17.45 17.01
C LEU A 50 38.86 -16.59 18.15
N THR A 51 38.46 -15.32 18.25
CA THR A 51 38.38 -14.61 19.53
C THR A 51 37.17 -13.66 19.56
N PRO A 52 36.34 -13.68 20.61
CA PRO A 52 35.30 -12.68 20.84
C PRO A 52 35.87 -11.56 21.73
N ILE A 53 35.76 -10.30 21.30
CA ILE A 53 36.02 -9.16 22.17
C ILE A 53 34.69 -8.68 22.75
N ASN A 54 34.49 -9.09 23.99
CA ASN A 54 33.53 -8.57 24.95
C ASN A 54 34.11 -7.27 25.53
N ASN A 55 33.37 -6.16 25.50
CA ASN A 55 33.59 -5.01 26.36
C ASN A 55 32.24 -4.34 26.61
N GLY A 56 31.67 -4.61 27.77
CA GLY A 56 30.50 -3.89 28.28
C GLY A 56 30.86 -2.52 28.83
N ILE A 57 29.84 -1.66 28.94
CA ILE A 57 29.57 -0.74 30.05
C ILE A 57 28.06 -0.44 30.02
N THR A 58 27.41 -0.70 31.14
CA THR A 58 26.00 -0.43 31.49
C THR A 58 25.80 1.01 31.99
N PRO A 59 24.56 1.49 32.18
CA PRO A 59 24.10 2.82 31.77
C PRO A 59 24.24 3.89 32.86
N SER A 60 24.40 5.15 32.44
CA SER A 60 24.15 6.30 33.30
C SER A 60 22.79 6.90 32.96
N SER A 61 21.89 6.84 33.93
CA SER A 61 20.60 7.51 33.95
C SER A 61 20.78 9.03 34.00
N VAL A 62 20.15 9.73 33.07
CA VAL A 62 19.85 11.15 33.22
C VAL A 62 18.36 11.30 32.96
N ALA A 63 17.60 11.44 34.03
CA ALA A 63 16.21 11.86 34.00
C ALA A 63 16.19 13.37 33.70
N ILE A 64 15.65 13.77 32.56
CA ILE A 64 15.22 15.15 32.30
C ILE A 64 13.79 15.11 31.72
N SER A 65 12.94 15.76 32.50
CA SER A 65 11.58 16.25 32.31
C SER A 65 10.99 16.33 30.89
N SER A 66 9.78 15.76 30.79
CA SER A 66 8.58 16.26 30.11
C SER A 66 8.74 17.47 29.18
N ILE A 67 8.59 17.22 27.88
CA ILE A 67 8.11 18.19 26.91
C ILE A 67 6.95 17.53 26.16
N ASP A 68 5.74 17.98 26.45
CA ASP A 68 4.60 17.86 25.54
C ASP A 68 4.95 18.58 24.24
N ASN A 69 4.84 17.88 23.10
CA ASN A 69 4.54 18.49 21.82
C ASN A 69 3.86 17.48 20.89
N THR A 70 2.56 17.68 20.76
CA THR A 70 1.68 17.17 19.73
C THR A 70 2.14 17.69 18.36
N ALA A 71 2.82 16.85 17.56
CA ALA A 71 2.83 16.90 16.09
C ALA A 71 3.67 15.74 15.51
N ASN A 72 2.98 14.79 14.88
CA ASN A 72 3.48 13.97 13.77
C ASN A 72 4.72 13.07 14.02
N THR A 73 4.56 11.99 14.78
CA THR A 73 5.50 10.85 14.81
C THR A 73 4.80 9.57 14.36
N ASN A 74 4.66 9.39 13.04
CA ASN A 74 4.34 8.08 12.45
C ASN A 74 5.47 7.57 11.55
N SER A 75 6.73 7.98 11.82
CA SER A 75 7.86 7.20 11.34
C SER A 75 8.01 6.01 12.28
N LYS A 76 7.38 4.88 11.93
CA LYS A 76 7.62 3.60 12.59
C LYS A 76 8.93 3.05 12.03
N THR A 77 9.98 3.40 12.74
CA THR A 77 11.36 2.96 12.50
C THR A 77 11.43 1.43 12.46
N MET A 78 12.23 0.85 11.58
CA MET A 78 12.46 -0.60 11.53
C MET A 78 13.10 -1.07 12.84
N SER A 79 12.31 -1.69 13.71
CA SER A 79 12.81 -2.53 14.80
C SER A 79 13.07 -3.95 14.28
N ASN A 80 13.50 -4.86 15.18
CA ASN A 80 13.69 -6.30 14.93
C ASN A 80 12.55 -6.94 14.10
N GLU A 81 12.78 -8.16 13.60
CA GLU A 81 11.79 -8.96 12.85
C GLU A 81 10.38 -8.80 13.44
N ILE A 82 9.46 -8.37 12.57
CA ILE A 82 8.09 -8.09 12.95
C ILE A 82 7.34 -9.42 12.93
N ASN A 83 6.71 -9.76 14.06
CA ASN A 83 5.77 -10.87 14.10
C ASN A 83 4.35 -10.36 13.77
N PHE A 84 3.92 -10.61 12.55
CA PHE A 84 2.60 -10.25 12.06
C PHE A 84 1.54 -11.20 12.61
N VAL A 85 0.62 -10.63 13.37
CA VAL A 85 -0.60 -11.25 13.88
C VAL A 85 -1.74 -10.23 13.67
N PRO A 86 -2.35 -10.19 12.47
CA PRO A 86 -3.47 -9.31 12.15
C PRO A 86 -4.62 -9.48 13.15
N ASN A 87 -5.13 -8.38 13.71
CA ASN A 87 -6.36 -8.43 14.50
C ASN A 87 -7.59 -8.25 13.59
N THR A 88 -8.38 -9.32 13.46
CA THR A 88 -9.58 -9.36 12.60
C THR A 88 -10.87 -9.02 13.34
N ASN A 89 -10.79 -8.73 14.64
CA ASN A 89 -11.97 -8.43 15.45
C ASN A 89 -12.26 -6.93 15.43
N TRP A 90 -13.41 -6.59 14.85
CA TRP A 90 -13.95 -5.25 14.89
C TRP A 90 -14.89 -5.11 16.09
N SER A 91 -14.78 -4.00 16.81
CA SER A 91 -15.56 -3.73 18.01
C SER A 91 -16.73 -2.81 17.73
N ASP A 92 -17.94 -3.17 18.18
CA ASP A 92 -19.11 -2.30 18.16
C ASP A 92 -18.83 -0.98 18.88
N LYS A 93 -19.18 0.13 18.25
CA LYS A 93 -18.86 1.48 18.73
C LYS A 93 -20.09 2.36 18.68
N THR A 94 -20.23 3.19 19.71
CA THR A 94 -21.20 4.29 19.72
C THR A 94 -20.43 5.59 19.82
N LEU A 95 -20.55 6.43 18.79
CA LEU A 95 -19.82 7.71 18.70
C LEU A 95 -20.80 8.87 18.58
N ASN A 96 -20.41 10.04 19.07
CA ASN A 96 -21.13 11.29 18.83
C ASN A 96 -20.50 12.00 17.63
N ILE A 97 -21.21 12.06 16.51
CA ILE A 97 -20.79 12.72 15.28
C ILE A 97 -21.82 13.80 14.94
N ASN A 98 -21.36 15.05 14.77
CA ASN A 98 -22.23 16.18 14.43
C ASN A 98 -23.46 16.32 15.36
N GLY A 99 -23.28 16.06 16.66
CA GLY A 99 -24.33 16.14 17.68
C GLY A 99 -25.32 14.97 17.69
N LYS A 100 -25.10 13.94 16.87
CA LYS A 100 -25.90 12.72 16.84
C LYS A 100 -25.11 11.54 17.40
N GLN A 101 -25.74 10.75 18.26
CA GLN A 101 -25.19 9.48 18.71
C GLN A 101 -25.45 8.42 17.63
N LEU A 102 -24.38 7.90 17.03
CA LEU A 102 -24.41 6.89 15.98
C LEU A 102 -23.81 5.59 16.51
N THR A 103 -24.48 4.48 16.22
CA THR A 103 -24.00 3.14 16.59
C THR A 103 -23.53 2.42 15.34
N TYR A 104 -22.29 1.93 15.39
CA TYR A 104 -21.64 1.21 14.32
C TYR A 104 -21.52 -0.25 14.73
N ARG A 105 -21.91 -1.16 13.84
CA ARG A 105 -21.84 -2.61 14.00
C ARG A 105 -21.17 -3.25 12.81
N PHE A 106 -20.32 -4.25 13.02
CA PHE A 106 -19.66 -4.93 11.92
C PHE A 106 -20.67 -5.74 11.08
N GLY A 107 -20.51 -5.70 9.75
CA GLY A 107 -21.37 -6.39 8.81
C GLY A 107 -22.68 -5.67 8.49
N GLU A 108 -22.91 -4.47 9.04
CA GLU A 108 -24.12 -3.67 8.76
C GLU A 108 -23.86 -2.50 7.80
N GLY A 109 -22.61 -2.23 7.41
CA GLY A 109 -22.28 -1.07 6.62
C GLY A 109 -22.34 0.22 7.45
N ASN A 110 -22.77 1.30 6.80
CA ASN A 110 -22.98 2.59 7.42
C ASN A 110 -24.33 2.66 8.16
N PRO A 111 -24.39 3.29 9.35
CA PRO A 111 -25.66 3.56 10.03
C PRO A 111 -26.62 4.34 9.11
N PRO A 112 -27.94 4.08 9.14
CA PRO A 112 -28.92 4.70 8.25
C PRO A 112 -28.89 6.23 8.27
N GLU A 113 -28.51 6.85 9.40
CA GLU A 113 -28.46 8.30 9.59
C GLU A 113 -27.36 8.99 8.77
N VAL A 114 -26.33 8.25 8.37
CA VAL A 114 -25.17 8.75 7.60
C VAL A 114 -24.95 8.00 6.29
N ALA A 115 -25.66 6.88 6.10
CA ALA A 115 -25.72 6.17 4.84
C ALA A 115 -26.23 7.10 3.73
N LEU A 116 -25.57 7.09 2.57
CA LEU A 116 -26.10 7.71 1.37
C LEU A 116 -27.12 6.77 0.71
N ASN A 117 -27.98 7.34 -0.12
CA ASN A 117 -28.87 6.54 -0.96
C ASN A 117 -28.04 5.74 -1.97
N PRO A 118 -28.44 4.51 -2.32
CA PRO A 118 -27.74 3.66 -3.30
C PRO A 118 -27.32 4.38 -4.59
N GLU A 119 -28.18 5.27 -5.10
CA GLU A 119 -27.96 6.00 -6.35
C GLU A 119 -26.96 7.15 -6.22
N GLN A 120 -26.58 7.55 -5.01
CA GLN A 120 -25.57 8.57 -4.74
C GLN A 120 -24.16 7.98 -4.70
N TYR A 121 -24.05 6.66 -4.55
CA TYR A 121 -22.77 5.97 -4.69
C TYR A 121 -22.42 5.82 -6.16
N LEU A 122 -23.39 5.68 -7.05
CA LEU A 122 -23.12 5.53 -8.47
C LEU A 122 -22.55 6.83 -9.08
N PRO A 123 -21.61 6.72 -10.04
CA PRO A 123 -21.15 7.86 -10.81
C PRO A 123 -22.32 8.52 -11.56
N ARG A 124 -22.32 9.86 -11.62
CA ARG A 124 -23.38 10.63 -12.29
C ARG A 124 -22.77 11.69 -13.21
N GLY A 125 -22.97 11.55 -14.52
CA GLY A 125 -22.43 12.48 -15.51
C GLY A 125 -20.89 12.45 -15.51
N ASP A 126 -20.23 13.58 -15.30
CA ASP A 126 -18.75 13.62 -15.22
C ASP A 126 -18.22 13.43 -13.79
N LYS A 127 -19.08 13.09 -12.81
CA LYS A 127 -18.69 12.90 -11.42
C LYS A 127 -18.49 11.43 -11.10
N ASP A 128 -17.37 11.16 -10.45
CA ASP A 128 -17.10 9.86 -9.83
C ASP A 128 -18.15 9.56 -8.77
N GLY A 129 -18.42 8.28 -8.57
CA GLY A 129 -19.21 7.83 -7.44
C GLY A 129 -18.46 8.00 -6.12
N ILE A 130 -19.19 7.95 -5.01
CA ILE A 130 -18.60 8.07 -3.68
C ILE A 130 -18.31 6.65 -3.16
N PRO A 131 -17.03 6.28 -2.92
CA PRO A 131 -16.70 5.00 -2.29
C PRO A 131 -17.33 4.92 -0.91
N TYR A 132 -17.87 3.75 -0.57
CA TYR A 132 -18.43 3.53 0.76
C TYR A 132 -18.30 2.07 1.16
N VAL A 133 -18.35 1.85 2.47
CA VAL A 133 -18.28 0.51 3.02
C VAL A 133 -19.68 -0.10 3.07
N THR A 134 -19.89 -1.16 2.29
CA THR A 134 -21.06 -2.04 2.35
C THR A 134 -20.85 -3.17 3.37
N PRO A 135 -21.93 -3.82 3.84
CA PRO A 135 -21.86 -5.10 4.55
C PRO A 135 -20.93 -6.13 3.88
N LYS A 136 -20.98 -6.20 2.54
CA LYS A 136 -20.17 -7.13 1.74
C LYS A 136 -18.69 -6.75 1.73
N ALA A 137 -18.36 -5.47 1.63
CA ALA A 137 -16.99 -5.00 1.76
C ALA A 137 -16.40 -5.32 3.15
N GLU A 138 -17.21 -5.19 4.21
CA GLU A 138 -16.80 -5.59 5.56
C GLU A 138 -16.50 -7.08 5.64
N GLN A 139 -17.38 -7.94 5.12
CA GLN A 139 -17.15 -9.38 5.08
C GLN A 139 -15.88 -9.75 4.31
N GLN A 140 -15.67 -9.17 3.13
CA GLN A 140 -14.48 -9.43 2.31
C GLN A 140 -13.19 -8.96 2.99
N LEU A 141 -13.23 -7.82 3.69
CA LEU A 141 -12.09 -7.37 4.50
C LEU A 141 -11.76 -8.38 5.59
N LYS A 142 -12.78 -8.89 6.29
CA LYS A 142 -12.57 -9.92 7.32
C LYS A 142 -12.05 -11.23 6.73
N GLU A 143 -12.56 -11.65 5.57
CA GLU A 143 -12.07 -12.84 4.86
C GLU A 143 -10.59 -12.70 4.51
N PHE A 144 -10.20 -11.59 3.87
CA PHE A 144 -8.81 -11.29 3.54
C PHE A 144 -7.90 -11.28 4.79
N LEU A 145 -8.28 -10.55 5.84
CA LEU A 145 -7.47 -10.45 7.05
C LEU A 145 -7.42 -11.76 7.85
N SER A 146 -8.40 -12.65 7.66
CA SER A 146 -8.46 -13.95 8.34
C SER A 146 -7.85 -15.09 7.52
N ASP A 147 -7.25 -14.83 6.36
CA ASP A 147 -6.58 -15.88 5.59
C ASP A 147 -5.44 -16.50 6.41
N LYS A 148 -5.49 -17.83 6.58
CA LYS A 148 -4.54 -18.59 7.41
C LYS A 148 -3.08 -18.45 6.95
N ASN A 149 -2.85 -18.17 5.68
CA ASN A 149 -1.53 -18.04 5.09
C ASN A 149 -1.02 -16.59 5.13
N LEU A 150 -1.89 -15.60 5.36
CA LEU A 150 -1.51 -14.19 5.40
C LEU A 150 -0.44 -13.90 6.48
N PRO A 151 -0.58 -14.34 7.76
CA PRO A 151 0.46 -14.12 8.76
C PRO A 151 1.82 -14.71 8.36
N GLU A 152 1.82 -15.90 7.75
CA GLU A 152 3.05 -16.55 7.30
C GLU A 152 3.69 -15.81 6.11
N LEU A 153 2.89 -15.37 5.14
CA LEU A 153 3.34 -14.54 4.02
C LEU A 153 3.99 -13.26 4.55
N LEU A 154 3.36 -12.56 5.48
CA LEU A 154 3.89 -11.32 6.06
C LEU A 154 5.17 -11.55 6.85
N ASN A 155 5.18 -12.55 7.74
CA ASN A 155 6.35 -12.90 8.54
C ASN A 155 7.57 -13.26 7.68
N LYS A 156 7.36 -13.90 6.53
CA LYS A 156 8.46 -14.24 5.62
C LYS A 156 8.82 -13.08 4.71
N CYS A 157 7.85 -12.53 3.98
CA CYS A 157 8.09 -11.60 2.90
C CYS A 157 8.27 -10.15 3.36
N ALA A 158 7.50 -9.66 4.33
CA ALA A 158 7.70 -8.31 4.82
C ALA A 158 9.06 -8.18 5.54
N ASN A 159 9.42 -9.18 6.36
CA ASN A 159 10.74 -9.21 6.99
C ASN A 159 11.87 -9.40 5.97
N PHE A 160 11.69 -10.22 4.93
CA PHE A 160 12.67 -10.36 3.85
C PHE A 160 12.93 -9.02 3.13
N VAL A 161 11.88 -8.31 2.71
CA VAL A 161 12.02 -7.02 2.04
C VAL A 161 12.65 -5.99 2.99
N ASN A 162 12.22 -5.96 4.26
CA ASN A 162 12.81 -5.07 5.25
C ASN A 162 14.32 -5.34 5.45
N ASN A 163 14.72 -6.62 5.50
CA ASN A 163 16.11 -7.02 5.59
C ASN A 163 16.92 -6.62 4.34
N GLN A 164 16.32 -6.69 3.14
CA GLN A 164 16.97 -6.20 1.92
C GLN A 164 17.24 -4.69 1.97
N VAL A 165 16.29 -3.89 2.47
CA VAL A 165 16.47 -2.44 2.66
C VAL A 165 17.65 -2.16 3.59
N ILE A 166 17.79 -2.92 4.69
CA ILE A 166 18.92 -2.80 5.62
C ILE A 166 20.25 -3.10 4.91
N VAL A 167 20.31 -4.19 4.12
CA VAL A 167 21.53 -4.58 3.40
C VAL A 167 21.92 -3.55 2.33
N GLN A 168 20.94 -2.94 1.66
CA GLN A 168 21.18 -1.93 0.63
C GLN A 168 21.57 -0.56 1.20
N ASN A 169 21.30 -0.31 2.49
CA ASN A 169 21.56 0.97 3.16
C ASN A 169 22.47 0.80 4.39
N PRO A 170 23.70 0.27 4.24
CA PRO A 170 24.56 -0.11 5.36
C PRO A 170 25.00 1.07 6.24
N ASN A 171 24.92 2.30 5.73
CA ASN A 171 25.33 3.51 6.43
C ASN A 171 24.17 4.20 7.18
N VAL A 172 22.94 3.70 7.03
CA VAL A 172 21.77 4.25 7.71
C VAL A 172 21.47 3.37 8.92
N PRO A 173 21.46 3.93 10.15
CA PRO A 173 21.05 3.18 11.33
C PRO A 173 19.65 2.58 11.15
N ARG A 174 19.41 1.36 11.65
CA ARG A 174 18.14 0.64 11.39
C ARG A 174 16.92 1.41 11.89
N GLU A 175 17.08 2.04 13.03
CA GLU A 175 16.15 2.96 13.68
C GLU A 175 15.85 4.23 12.86
N GLN A 176 16.56 4.49 11.76
CA GLN A 176 16.23 5.57 10.82
C GLN A 176 15.59 5.03 9.53
N LEU A 177 15.63 3.71 9.30
CA LEU A 177 14.94 3.07 8.19
C LEU A 177 13.46 2.93 8.53
N VAL A 178 12.59 3.14 7.54
CA VAL A 178 11.14 3.06 7.72
C VAL A 178 10.68 1.68 7.32
N SER A 179 9.94 0.99 8.19
CA SER A 179 9.34 -0.29 7.83
C SER A 179 8.29 -0.07 6.73
N LEU A 180 8.34 -0.89 5.68
CA LEU A 180 7.35 -0.83 4.61
C LEU A 180 5.96 -1.21 5.12
N MET A 181 5.91 -2.18 6.04
CA MET A 181 4.68 -2.71 6.62
C MET A 181 4.82 -2.85 8.13
N ASN A 182 3.75 -2.59 8.87
CA ASN A 182 3.66 -2.84 10.30
C ASN A 182 2.51 -3.80 10.58
N ASN A 183 2.55 -4.49 11.72
CA ASN A 183 1.46 -5.39 12.10
C ASN A 183 0.10 -4.67 12.12
N SER A 184 0.06 -3.45 12.64
CA SER A 184 -1.17 -2.65 12.72
C SER A 184 -1.78 -2.31 11.36
N ASP A 185 -1.00 -2.34 10.27
CA ASP A 185 -1.54 -2.09 8.93
C ASP A 185 -2.53 -3.19 8.52
N PHE A 186 -2.50 -4.35 9.18
CA PHE A 186 -3.42 -5.47 8.97
C PHE A 186 -4.48 -5.61 10.09
N ASP A 187 -4.58 -4.65 11.00
CA ASP A 187 -5.67 -4.65 11.98
C ASP A 187 -6.95 -4.10 11.34
N ILE A 188 -8.06 -4.80 11.51
CA ILE A 188 -9.35 -4.40 10.91
C ILE A 188 -9.78 -3.00 11.35
N GLU A 189 -9.42 -2.60 12.58
CA GLU A 189 -9.73 -1.29 13.15
C GLU A 189 -8.84 -0.15 12.60
N ASN A 190 -7.72 -0.48 11.98
CA ASN A 190 -6.86 0.49 11.30
C ASN A 190 -7.18 0.56 9.80
N TYR A 191 -7.71 -0.52 9.23
CA TYR A 191 -8.14 -0.61 7.83
C TYR A 191 -9.55 -0.01 7.63
N LEU A 192 -10.51 -0.38 8.48
CA LEU A 192 -11.89 0.11 8.47
C LEU A 192 -12.07 1.20 9.52
N VAL A 193 -12.16 2.45 9.08
CA VAL A 193 -12.20 3.64 9.96
C VAL A 193 -13.53 4.37 9.84
N ILE A 194 -13.82 5.25 10.81
CA ILE A 194 -14.99 6.14 10.77
C ILE A 194 -14.49 7.53 10.44
N ASP A 195 -14.90 8.05 9.29
CA ASP A 195 -14.63 9.41 8.85
C ASP A 195 -15.31 10.41 9.80
N LYS A 196 -14.51 11.33 10.37
CA LYS A 196 -14.99 12.23 11.42
C LYS A 196 -15.92 13.32 10.92
N GLU A 197 -15.83 13.67 9.63
CA GLU A 197 -16.62 14.77 9.04
C GLU A 197 -18.01 14.28 8.65
N THR A 198 -18.06 13.15 7.95
CA THR A 198 -19.28 12.54 7.41
C THR A 198 -19.93 11.55 8.35
N GLY A 199 -19.17 11.02 9.32
CA GLY A 199 -19.60 9.93 10.20
C GLY A 199 -19.66 8.58 9.50
N ARG A 200 -19.16 8.44 8.27
CA ARG A 200 -19.26 7.20 7.51
C ARG A 200 -18.09 6.27 7.81
N LYS A 201 -18.35 4.97 7.80
CA LYS A 201 -17.32 3.95 7.64
C LYS A 201 -16.66 4.09 6.27
N THR A 202 -15.33 4.17 6.26
CA THR A 202 -14.48 4.25 5.07
C THR A 202 -13.30 3.31 5.21
N ILE A 203 -12.69 2.93 4.09
CA ILE A 203 -11.39 2.27 4.12
C ILE A 203 -10.31 3.34 4.28
N ASN A 204 -9.30 3.05 5.11
CA ASN A 204 -8.14 3.90 5.28
C ASN A 204 -7.26 3.84 4.02
N PRO A 205 -7.22 4.90 3.19
CA PRO A 205 -6.53 4.85 1.91
C PRO A 205 -5.02 4.61 2.09
N ASN A 206 -4.41 5.13 3.16
CA ASN A 206 -2.98 4.95 3.39
C ASN A 206 -2.63 3.48 3.68
N VAL A 207 -3.51 2.76 4.36
CA VAL A 207 -3.32 1.34 4.66
C VAL A 207 -3.58 0.50 3.40
N ASP A 208 -4.66 0.81 2.68
CA ASP A 208 -5.01 0.18 1.41
C ASP A 208 -3.88 0.28 0.37
N TYR A 209 -3.34 1.49 0.16
CA TYR A 209 -2.21 1.70 -0.76
C TYR A 209 -0.96 0.94 -0.33
N LYS A 210 -0.62 0.93 0.96
CA LYS A 210 0.55 0.18 1.46
C LYS A 210 0.42 -1.32 1.20
N ILE A 211 -0.74 -1.92 1.48
CA ILE A 211 -0.96 -3.34 1.25
C ILE A 211 -0.94 -3.65 -0.25
N ASN A 212 -1.58 -2.82 -1.07
CA ASN A 212 -1.56 -2.95 -2.52
C ASN A 212 -0.11 -2.90 -3.06
N ASP A 213 0.66 -1.90 -2.66
CA ASP A 213 2.04 -1.71 -3.12
C ASP A 213 2.93 -2.87 -2.67
N PHE A 214 2.74 -3.36 -1.44
CA PHE A 214 3.45 -4.54 -0.95
C PHE A 214 3.15 -5.79 -1.79
N LEU A 215 1.87 -6.11 -2.01
CA LEU A 215 1.46 -7.28 -2.80
C LEU A 215 1.94 -7.19 -4.26
N ASN A 216 1.89 -6.00 -4.86
CA ASN A 216 2.38 -5.78 -6.22
C ASN A 216 3.92 -5.82 -6.31
N THR A 217 4.62 -5.38 -5.27
CA THR A 217 6.08 -5.52 -5.16
C THR A 217 6.47 -7.00 -5.10
N LEU A 218 5.73 -7.80 -4.33
CA LEU A 218 5.99 -9.23 -4.22
C LEU A 218 5.82 -9.98 -5.54
N ASN A 219 4.87 -9.57 -6.38
CA ASN A 219 4.55 -10.20 -7.65
C ASN A 219 4.55 -9.18 -8.81
N ASN A 220 5.71 -8.57 -9.05
CA ASN A 220 5.91 -7.64 -10.15
C ASN A 220 5.95 -8.41 -11.49
N PRO A 221 5.00 -8.20 -12.42
CA PRO A 221 4.95 -8.94 -13.69
C PRO A 221 6.12 -8.62 -14.63
N LEU A 222 6.88 -7.55 -14.36
CA LEU A 222 8.06 -7.18 -15.14
C LEU A 222 9.32 -7.94 -14.69
N GLU A 223 9.28 -8.63 -13.55
CA GLU A 223 10.41 -9.37 -13.01
C GLU A 223 10.34 -10.85 -13.41
N ARG A 224 11.48 -11.39 -13.85
CA ARG A 224 11.58 -12.81 -14.25
C ARG A 224 11.44 -13.78 -13.08
N SER A 225 11.73 -13.32 -11.86
CA SER A 225 11.66 -14.10 -10.63
C SER A 225 11.00 -13.26 -9.53
N PRO A 226 9.66 -13.28 -9.44
CA PRO A 226 8.92 -12.61 -8.39
C PRO A 226 9.53 -12.77 -6.99
N LEU A 227 9.59 -11.68 -6.23
CA LEU A 227 10.13 -11.69 -4.86
C LEU A 227 9.41 -12.68 -3.96
N VAL A 228 8.10 -12.88 -4.16
CA VAL A 228 7.31 -13.88 -3.42
C VAL A 228 7.87 -15.29 -3.53
N MET A 229 8.47 -15.67 -4.66
CA MET A 229 9.07 -17.00 -4.82
C MET A 229 10.31 -17.16 -3.94
N GLN A 230 11.03 -16.07 -3.67
CA GLN A 230 12.24 -16.04 -2.85
C GLN A 230 11.91 -16.05 -1.36
N CYS A 231 10.88 -15.30 -0.94
CA CYS A 231 10.53 -15.17 0.48
C CYS A 231 9.47 -16.18 0.95
N PHE A 232 8.40 -16.42 0.18
CA PHE A 232 7.32 -17.31 0.58
C PHE A 232 7.53 -18.76 0.12
N GLY A 233 8.20 -18.91 -1.03
CA GLY A 233 8.57 -20.18 -1.63
C GLY A 233 7.72 -20.53 -2.86
N LEU A 234 8.35 -21.19 -3.83
CA LEU A 234 7.74 -21.64 -5.08
C LEU A 234 6.46 -22.46 -4.90
N ASN A 235 6.44 -23.35 -3.90
CA ASN A 235 5.32 -24.23 -3.59
C ASN A 235 4.14 -23.51 -2.90
N ARG A 236 4.23 -22.20 -2.69
CA ARG A 236 3.22 -21.38 -2.01
C ARG A 236 2.62 -20.30 -2.93
N MET A 237 2.89 -20.36 -4.23
CA MET A 237 2.37 -19.37 -5.18
C MET A 237 0.84 -19.37 -5.27
N ASP A 238 0.19 -20.53 -5.16
CA ASP A 238 -1.27 -20.60 -5.17
C ASP A 238 -1.89 -19.90 -3.95
N ASP A 239 -1.28 -20.09 -2.77
CA ASP A 239 -1.70 -19.40 -1.55
C ASP A 239 -1.54 -17.88 -1.69
N PHE A 240 -0.41 -17.41 -2.25
CA PHE A 240 -0.19 -15.99 -2.51
C PHE A 240 -1.21 -15.44 -3.52
N ASN A 241 -1.45 -16.14 -4.63
CA ASN A 241 -2.40 -15.70 -5.66
C ASN A 241 -3.82 -15.60 -5.09
N LYS A 242 -4.21 -16.51 -4.18
CA LYS A 242 -5.47 -16.42 -3.44
C LYS A 242 -5.56 -15.14 -2.60
N ILE A 243 -4.54 -14.89 -1.77
CA ILE A 243 -4.46 -13.67 -0.94
C ILE A 243 -4.53 -12.41 -1.80
N GLN A 244 -3.77 -12.35 -2.89
CA GLN A 244 -3.75 -11.20 -3.80
C GLN A 244 -5.13 -11.01 -4.47
N SER A 245 -5.78 -12.09 -4.89
CA SER A 245 -7.12 -12.05 -5.49
C SER A 245 -8.18 -11.57 -4.51
N GLU A 246 -8.15 -12.04 -3.25
CA GLU A 246 -9.07 -11.62 -2.19
C GLU A 246 -8.91 -10.13 -1.89
N PHE A 247 -7.68 -9.64 -1.78
CA PHE A 247 -7.39 -8.22 -1.61
C PHE A 247 -7.92 -7.37 -2.78
N GLN A 248 -7.66 -7.80 -4.02
CA GLN A 248 -8.18 -7.10 -5.21
C GLN A 248 -9.70 -7.13 -5.28
N GLN A 249 -10.34 -8.20 -4.80
CA GLN A 249 -11.79 -8.30 -4.73
C GLN A 249 -12.39 -7.32 -3.72
N LEU A 250 -11.77 -7.19 -2.54
CA LEU A 250 -12.11 -6.17 -1.55
C LEU A 250 -12.02 -4.76 -2.16
N GLY A 251 -10.89 -4.45 -2.81
CA GLY A 251 -10.69 -3.16 -3.46
C GLY A 251 -11.78 -2.88 -4.49
N ARG A 252 -12.11 -3.88 -5.33
CA ARG A 252 -13.22 -3.77 -6.28
C ARG A 252 -14.56 -3.55 -5.60
N GLU A 253 -14.91 -4.23 -4.53
CA GLU A 253 -16.20 -4.01 -3.86
C GLU A 253 -16.28 -2.60 -3.24
N TYR A 254 -15.18 -2.14 -2.65
CA TYR A 254 -15.08 -0.81 -2.08
C TYR A 254 -15.18 0.30 -3.15
N THR A 255 -14.59 0.09 -4.33
CA THR A 255 -14.65 1.06 -5.44
C THR A 255 -15.84 0.87 -6.38
N ASN A 256 -16.42 -0.33 -6.49
CA ASN A 256 -17.52 -0.67 -7.43
C ASN A 256 -18.91 -0.49 -6.84
N THR A 257 -19.06 -0.50 -5.52
CA THR A 257 -20.36 -0.13 -4.92
C THR A 257 -20.66 1.36 -5.11
N GLY A 258 -19.63 2.16 -5.39
CA GLY A 258 -19.75 3.48 -5.99
C GLY A 258 -19.10 3.63 -7.36
N ALA A 259 -19.07 2.56 -8.17
CA ALA A 259 -18.34 2.41 -9.44
C ALA A 259 -17.46 3.60 -9.87
N GLY A 260 -16.15 3.46 -9.65
CA GLY A 260 -15.09 4.22 -10.31
C GLY A 260 -15.05 4.04 -11.83
N ILE A 261 -16.19 4.18 -12.48
CA ILE A 261 -16.37 4.42 -13.90
C ILE A 261 -16.68 5.91 -13.98
N LYS A 262 -15.84 6.71 -14.63
CA LYS A 262 -16.19 8.11 -14.91
C LYS A 262 -17.56 8.10 -15.55
N GLY A 263 -18.55 8.88 -15.12
CA GLY A 263 -19.92 8.63 -15.61
C GLY A 263 -20.09 8.83 -17.14
N SER A 264 -19.09 9.37 -17.84
CA SER A 264 -18.94 9.28 -19.30
C SER A 264 -18.82 7.84 -19.85
N GLU A 265 -18.10 6.96 -19.15
CA GLU A 265 -17.92 5.54 -19.48
C GLU A 265 -19.15 4.70 -19.10
N TRP A 266 -19.89 5.10 -18.06
CA TRP A 266 -21.15 4.46 -17.66
C TRP A 266 -22.22 4.59 -18.74
N LYS A 267 -22.36 5.80 -19.32
CA LYS A 267 -23.32 6.08 -20.39
C LYS A 267 -23.12 5.14 -21.58
N ASN A 268 -21.87 4.89 -21.97
CA ASN A 268 -21.55 4.05 -23.13
C ASN A 268 -21.76 2.55 -22.88
N GLN A 269 -21.60 2.06 -21.65
CA GLN A 269 -21.80 0.63 -21.36
C GLN A 269 -23.28 0.25 -21.22
N PHE A 270 -24.12 1.11 -20.65
CA PHE A 270 -25.51 0.76 -20.33
C PHE A 270 -26.55 1.25 -21.34
N GLU A 271 -26.36 2.39 -22.03
CA GLU A 271 -27.27 2.78 -23.13
C GLU A 271 -27.18 1.79 -24.31
N ASN A 272 -26.02 1.18 -24.53
CA ASN A 272 -25.85 0.16 -25.56
C ASN A 272 -26.48 -1.19 -25.18
N GLN A 273 -26.62 -1.49 -23.89
CA GLN A 273 -27.30 -2.71 -23.43
C GLN A 273 -28.82 -2.58 -23.42
N GLN A 274 -29.37 -1.37 -23.21
CA GLN A 274 -30.82 -1.15 -23.29
C GLN A 274 -31.34 -1.01 -24.73
N ASN A 275 -30.51 -0.59 -25.68
CA ASN A 275 -30.87 -0.53 -27.10
C ASN A 275 -30.68 -1.86 -27.85
N SER A 276 -30.30 -2.93 -27.15
CA SER A 276 -30.08 -4.27 -27.70
C SER A 276 -31.15 -5.29 -27.30
N GLN A 277 -32.28 -4.85 -26.72
CA GLN A 277 -33.46 -5.66 -26.44
C GLN A 277 -34.66 -5.23 -27.29
#